data_AF-A0A497KBA9-F1
#
_entry.id   AF-A0A497KBA9-F1
#
_cell.length_a   1.000
_cell.length_b   1.000
_cell.length_c   1.000
_cell.angle_alpha   90.00
_cell.angle_beta   90.00
_cell.angle_gamma   90.00
#
_symmetry.space_group_name_H-M   'P 1'
#
loop_
_entity.id
_entity.type
_entity.pdbx_description
1 polymer ?
#
loop_
_entity_poly.entity_id
_entity_poly.type
_entity_poly.pdbx_seq_one_letter_code
_entity_poly.pdbx_strand_id
1 'polypeptide(L)' 'MKLDELGSWRRTHFTSEIKPELDGSTVTVFGWVKEIRDLGGIKFIILQDREGTVQITVPKKKVSEGVLEKIDM' A
#
# COMPACT_ATOMS: atom_id res chain seq x y z
N MET A 1 13.39 -2.43 -15.71
CA MET A 1 12.97 -2.38 -14.28
C MET A 1 13.09 -3.79 -13.72
N LYS A 2 13.87 -3.99 -12.65
CA LYS A 2 14.00 -5.31 -12.01
C LYS A 2 12.91 -5.38 -10.93
N LEU A 3 12.07 -6.40 -11.00
CA LEU A 3 11.05 -6.63 -9.97
C LEU A 3 11.72 -7.23 -8.73
N ASP A 4 11.29 -6.78 -7.55
CA ASP A 4 11.69 -7.40 -6.30
C ASP A 4 10.99 -8.74 -6.11
N GLU A 5 11.69 -9.70 -5.53
CA GLU A 5 11.08 -10.97 -5.12
C GLU A 5 10.23 -10.77 -3.86
N LEU A 6 9.02 -11.35 -3.85
CA LEU A 6 8.10 -11.26 -2.71
C LEU A 6 8.55 -12.08 -1.48
N GLY A 7 9.48 -13.04 -1.66
CA GLY A 7 9.96 -13.91 -0.59
C GLY A 7 8.83 -14.60 0.20
N SER A 8 8.83 -14.42 1.51
CA SER A 8 7.86 -15.02 2.45
C SER A 8 6.55 -14.25 2.59
N TRP A 9 6.36 -13.14 1.86
CA TRP A 9 5.16 -12.32 2.01
C TRP A 9 3.92 -13.10 1.55
N ARG A 10 2.85 -13.06 2.36
CA ARG A 10 1.56 -13.68 2.06
C ARG A 10 0.46 -12.67 2.31
N ARG A 11 -0.52 -12.63 1.40
CA ARG A 11 -1.74 -11.84 1.60
C ARG A 11 -2.40 -12.32 2.89
N THR A 12 -2.72 -11.38 3.77
CA THR A 12 -3.49 -11.63 4.99
C THR A 12 -4.95 -11.25 4.82
N HIS A 13 -5.23 -10.24 3.98
CA HIS A 13 -6.57 -9.69 3.79
C HIS A 13 -6.74 -9.23 2.33
N PHE A 14 -7.96 -9.35 1.81
CA PHE A 14 -8.44 -8.63 0.64
C PHE A 14 -8.86 -7.21 1.01
N THR A 15 -8.97 -6.33 0.01
CA THR A 15 -9.35 -4.93 0.25
C THR A 15 -10.73 -4.79 0.93
N SER A 16 -11.66 -5.70 0.63
CA SER A 16 -13.00 -5.81 1.22
C SER A 16 -13.01 -6.17 2.71
N GLU A 17 -11.93 -6.77 3.20
CA GLU A 17 -11.80 -7.26 4.58
C GLU A 17 -11.16 -6.20 5.51
N ILE A 18 -10.64 -5.10 4.95
CA ILE A 18 -10.08 -4.00 5.72
C ILE A 18 -11.21 -3.16 6.31
N LYS A 19 -11.51 -3.41 7.59
CA LYS A 19 -12.63 -2.80 8.33
C LYS A 19 -12.15 -2.13 9.63
N PRO A 20 -12.96 -1.25 10.25
CA PRO A 20 -12.57 -0.52 11.46
C PRO A 20 -12.13 -1.41 12.64
N GLU A 21 -12.61 -2.65 12.71
CA GLU A 21 -12.25 -3.59 13.77
C GLU A 21 -10.78 -4.04 13.70
N LEU A 22 -10.09 -3.80 12.56
CA LEU A 22 -8.68 -4.09 12.38
C LEU A 22 -7.77 -2.92 12.77
N ASP A 23 -8.30 -1.84 13.35
CA ASP A 23 -7.48 -0.70 13.77
C ASP A 23 -6.32 -1.14 14.69
N GLY A 24 -5.14 -0.57 14.45
CA GLY A 24 -3.90 -0.96 15.13
C GLY A 24 -3.27 -2.29 14.71
N SER A 25 -3.95 -3.11 13.89
CA SER A 25 -3.42 -4.39 13.42
C SER A 25 -2.51 -4.23 12.20
N THR A 26 -1.49 -5.09 12.09
CA THR A 26 -0.65 -5.17 10.89
C THR A 26 -1.29 -6.09 9.86
N VAL A 27 -1.46 -5.59 8.64
CA VAL A 27 -2.02 -6.35 7.51
C VAL A 27 -1.09 -6.31 6.30
N THR A 28 -1.11 -7.39 5.52
CA THR A 28 -0.49 -7.50 4.19
C THR A 28 -1.58 -7.62 3.14
N VAL A 29 -1.63 -6.66 2.21
CA VAL A 29 -2.55 -6.60 1.07
C VAL A 29 -1.76 -6.61 -0.24
N PHE A 30 -2.31 -7.27 -1.27
CA PHE A 30 -1.69 -7.33 -2.61
C PHE A 30 -2.72 -6.94 -3.65
N GLY A 31 -2.31 -6.16 -4.65
CA GLY A 31 -3.16 -5.70 -5.74
C GLY A 31 -2.38 -4.92 -6.78
N TRP A 32 -3.09 -4.15 -7.60
CA TRP A 32 -2.55 -3.26 -8.61
C TRP A 32 -2.76 -1.81 -8.20
N VAL A 33 -1.77 -0.98 -8.46
CA VAL A 33 -1.89 0.47 -8.24
C VAL A 33 -2.91 1.01 -9.24
N LYS A 34 -4.02 1.54 -8.72
CA LYS A 34 -5.05 2.20 -9.52
C LYS A 34 -4.76 3.69 -9.70
N GLU A 35 -4.28 4.33 -8.65
CA GLU A 35 -4.00 5.77 -8.63
C GLU A 35 -2.94 6.10 -7.57
N ILE A 36 -2.08 7.06 -7.87
CA ILE A 36 -1.16 7.69 -6.91
C ILE A 36 -1.47 9.19 -6.87
N ARG A 37 -1.66 9.73 -5.67
CA ARG A 37 -1.84 11.17 -5.45
C ARG A 37 -0.71 11.69 -4.56
N ASP A 38 0.10 12.61 -5.07
CA ASP A 38 1.16 13.28 -4.31
C ASP A 38 0.71 14.70 -3.93
N LEU A 39 0.69 14.99 -2.62
CA LEU A 39 0.39 16.31 -2.07
C LEU A 39 1.63 16.94 -1.41
N GLY A 40 2.82 16.60 -1.88
CA GLY A 40 4.09 17.12 -1.40
C GLY A 40 4.57 16.43 -0.13
N GLY A 41 3.90 16.61 1.00
CA GLY A 41 4.30 16.04 2.29
C GLY A 41 3.74 14.64 2.58
N ILE A 42 2.77 14.20 1.78
CA ILE A 42 2.02 12.97 1.95
C ILE A 42 1.63 12.44 0.57
N LYS A 43 1.67 11.13 0.41
CA LYS A 43 1.18 10.45 -0.79
C LYS A 43 0.05 9.50 -0.43
N PHE A 44 -0.86 9.29 -1.37
CA PHE A 44 -1.91 8.29 -1.28
C PHE A 44 -1.79 7.33 -2.45
N ILE A 45 -1.86 6.04 -2.16
CA ILE A 45 -1.94 4.99 -3.17
C ILE A 45 -3.32 4.37 -3.06
N ILE A 46 -4.08 4.39 -4.15
CA ILE A 46 -5.29 3.58 -4.24
C ILE A 46 -4.87 2.24 -4.82
N LEU A 47 -4.88 1.21 -3.98
CA LEU A 47 -4.58 -0.16 -4.37
C LEU A 47 -5.89 -0.88 -4.68
N GLN A 48 -5.98 -1.50 -5.85
CA GLN A 48 -7.13 -2.28 -6.28
C GLN A 48 -6.79 -3.78 -6.27
N ASP A 49 -7.69 -4.60 -5.73
CA ASP A 49 -7.68 -6.04 -5.97
C ASP A 49 -9.02 -6.47 -6.60
N ARG A 50 -9.29 -7.78 -6.63
CA ARG A 50 -10.52 -8.32 -7.24
C ARG A 50 -11.80 -7.96 -6.47
N GLU A 51 -11.70 -7.54 -5.21
CA GLU A 51 -12.84 -7.33 -4.31
C GLU A 51 -13.14 -5.85 -4.07
N GLY A 52 -12.23 -4.95 -4.45
CA GLY A 52 -12.44 -3.52 -4.31
C GLY A 52 -11.13 -2.73 -4.31
N THR A 53 -11.16 -1.62 -3.59
CA THR A 53 -10.01 -0.70 -3.46
C THR A 53 -9.77 -0.35 -2.01
N VAL A 54 -8.51 -0.17 -1.64
CA VAL A 54 -8.09 0.38 -0.34
C VAL A 54 -7.14 1.56 -0.57
N GLN A 55 -7.19 2.55 0.32
CA GLN A 55 -6.25 3.66 0.32
C GLN A 55 -5.08 3.36 1.27
N ILE A 56 -3.86 3.45 0.76
CA ILE A 56 -2.64 3.44 1.54
C ILE A 56 -2.15 4.88 1.68
N THR A 57 -2.02 5.35 2.91
CA THR A 57 -1.55 6.70 3.22
C THR A 57 -0.06 6.65 3.59
N VAL A 58 0.76 7.45 2.91
CA VAL A 58 2.22 7.44 3.04
C VAL A 58 2.72 8.85 3.41
N PRO A 59 2.81 9.18 4.71
CA PRO A 59 3.41 10.44 5.15
C PRO A 59 4.93 10.39 4.99
N LYS A 60 5.54 11.33 4.23
CA LYS A 60 6.98 11.29 3.92
C LYS A 60 7.88 11.27 5.16
N LYS A 61 7.44 11.88 6.26
CA LYS A 61 8.19 11.94 7.53
C LYS A 61 8.09 10.67 8.40
N LYS A 62 7.25 9.69 8.02
CA LYS A 62 6.98 8.49 8.84
C LYS A 62 7.39 7.18 8.17
N VAL A 63 7.89 7.23 6.94
CA VAL A 63 8.31 6.05 6.17
C VAL A 63 9.77 6.18 5.76
N SER A 64 10.43 5.07 5.44
CA SER A 64 11.82 5.08 4.98
C SER A 64 11.94 5.62 3.55
N GLU A 65 13.12 6.14 3.20
CA GLU A 65 13.43 6.65 1.86
C GLU A 65 13.22 5.58 0.78
N GLY A 66 13.63 4.33 1.03
CA GLY A 66 13.44 3.24 0.07
C GLY A 66 11.96 2.90 -0.21
N VAL A 67 11.03 3.21 0.69
CA VAL A 67 9.59 3.10 0.39
C VAL A 67 9.15 4.25 -0.51
N LEU A 68 9.65 5.46 -0.28
CA LEU A 68 9.31 6.63 -1.10
C LEU A 68 9.82 6.49 -2.53
N GLU A 69 11.06 6.00 -2.70
CA GLU A 69 11.66 5.73 -4.01
C GLU A 69 10.79 4.74 -4.80
N LYS A 70 10.36 3.64 -4.19
CA LYS A 70 9.51 2.64 -4.87
C LYS A 70 8.15 3.17 -5.32
N ILE A 71 7.64 4.22 -4.68
CA ILE A 71 6.37 4.86 -5.07
C ILE A 71 6.57 5.83 -6.25
N ASP A 72 7.78 6.40 -6.38
CA ASP A 72 8.14 7.34 -7.45
C ASP A 72 8.66 6.66 -8.72
N MET A 73 8.95 5.35 -8.65
CA MET A 73 9.39 4.51 -9.77
C MET A 73 8.25 4.06 -10.67
#